data_AF-A0A4R8QJ39-F1
#
_entry.id   AF-A0A4R8QJ39-F1
#
_cell.length_a   1.000
_cell.length_b   1.000
_cell.length_c   1.000
_cell.angle_alpha   90.00
_cell.angle_beta   90.00
_cell.angle_gamma   90.00
#
_symmetry.space_group_name_H-M   'P 1'
#
loop_
_entity.id
_entity.type
_entity.pdbx_description
1 polymer ?
#
loop_
_entity_poly.entity_id
_entity_poly.type
_entity_poly.pdbx_seq_one_letter_code
_entity_poly.pdbx_strand_id
1 'polypeptide(L)'
;MSHRFAAKEATYKAHPFRRLTFHDITIAKRTQLDEGRKQLPGGGGAPVAIIRGEREGDPGQTAMLSISHDGDYATAVCLGFVPDGKGDDGK
;
A
#
# COMPACT_ATOMS: atom_id res chain seq x y z
N MET A 1 -4.16 -9.86 -14.32
CA MET A 1 -4.60 -8.47 -14.04
C MET A 1 -5.53 -8.36 -12.82
N SER A 2 -6.32 -9.38 -12.46
CA SER A 2 -7.26 -9.31 -11.33
C SER A 2 -6.60 -9.07 -9.97
N HIS A 3 -5.41 -9.63 -9.73
CA HIS A 3 -4.66 -9.50 -8.47
C HIS A 3 -4.29 -8.06 -8.13
N ARG A 4 -3.89 -7.27 -9.14
CA ARG A 4 -3.56 -5.85 -8.96
C ARG A 4 -4.80 -5.01 -8.69
N PHE A 5 -5.94 -5.39 -9.27
CA PHE A 5 -7.21 -4.71 -9.00
C PHE A 5 -7.64 -4.96 -7.55
N ALA A 6 -7.65 -6.21 -7.08
CA ALA A 6 -7.97 -6.55 -5.69
C ALA A 6 -7.08 -5.79 -4.69
N ALA A 7 -5.79 -5.70 -4.98
CA ALA A 7 -4.84 -4.92 -4.20
C ALA A 7 -5.18 -3.42 -4.15
N LYS A 8 -5.42 -2.78 -5.31
CA LYS A 8 -5.77 -1.36 -5.36
C LYS A 8 -7.09 -1.06 -4.64
N GLU A 9 -8.07 -1.95 -4.78
CA GLU A 9 -9.35 -1.87 -4.06
C GLU A 9 -9.18 -1.98 -2.54
N ALA A 10 -8.38 -2.94 -2.07
CA ALA A 10 -8.07 -3.08 -0.65
C ALA A 10 -7.35 -1.83 -0.11
N THR A 11 -6.41 -1.27 -0.87
CA THR A 11 -5.75 -0.01 -0.51
C THR A 11 -6.72 1.15 -0.48
N TYR A 12 -7.57 1.32 -1.49
CA TYR A 12 -8.59 2.37 -1.54
C TYR A 12 -9.50 2.31 -0.31
N LYS A 13 -10.02 1.12 0.02
CA LYS A 13 -10.91 0.90 1.17
C LYS A 13 -10.23 1.15 2.52
N ALA A 14 -8.94 0.86 2.63
CA ALA A 14 -8.18 1.07 3.86
C ALA A 14 -7.84 2.56 4.13
N HIS A 15 -8.08 3.47 3.17
CA HIS A 15 -7.78 4.90 3.30
C HIS A 15 -9.02 5.77 3.03
N PRO A 16 -10.14 5.59 3.77
CA PRO A 16 -11.39 6.31 3.52
C PRO A 16 -11.29 7.82 3.77
N PHE A 17 -10.26 8.26 4.50
CA PHE A 17 -9.99 9.68 4.80
C PHE A 17 -9.31 10.42 3.65
N ARG A 18 -8.91 9.72 2.57
CA ARG A 18 -8.25 10.30 1.39
C ARG A 18 -9.14 10.15 0.16
N ARG A 19 -9.12 11.14 -0.73
CA ARG A 19 -9.79 11.07 -2.03
C ARG A 19 -8.88 10.43 -3.09
N LEU A 20 -8.59 9.15 -2.94
CA LEU A 20 -7.70 8.43 -3.85
C LEU A 20 -8.40 8.03 -5.17
N THR A 21 -7.62 7.90 -6.23
CA THR A 21 -7.99 7.15 -7.43
C THR A 21 -7.04 5.97 -7.60
N PHE A 22 -7.36 5.04 -8.50
CA PHE A 22 -6.44 3.94 -8.82
C PHE A 22 -5.12 4.40 -9.44
N HIS A 23 -5.05 5.60 -10.00
CA HIS A 23 -3.82 6.16 -10.55
C HIS A 23 -2.87 6.63 -9.44
N ASP A 24 -3.40 6.92 -8.25
CA ASP A 24 -2.62 7.32 -7.08
C ASP A 24 -2.01 6.14 -6.33
N ILE A 25 -2.40 4.90 -6.68
CA ILE A 25 -2.00 3.66 -6.02
C ILE A 25 -1.14 2.82 -6.97
N THR A 26 0.11 2.57 -6.56
CA THR A 26 1.06 1.69 -7.27
C THR A 26 1.43 0.49 -6.41
N ILE A 27 1.24 -0.72 -6.94
CA ILE A 27 1.67 -1.95 -6.28
C ILE A 27 3.11 -2.27 -6.70
N ALA A 28 4.01 -2.30 -5.73
CA ALA A 28 5.44 -2.56 -5.90
C ALA A 28 5.90 -3.70 -4.97
N LYS A 29 7.07 -4.29 -5.27
CA LYS A 29 7.75 -5.19 -4.34
C LYS A 29 8.56 -4.36 -3.37
N ARG A 30 8.59 -4.73 -2.09
CA ARG A 30 9.39 -4.03 -1.08
C ARG A 30 10.88 -3.91 -1.44
N THR A 31 11.42 -4.90 -2.16
CA THR A 31 12.81 -4.88 -2.67
C THR A 31 13.10 -3.79 -3.68
N GLN A 32 12.07 -3.20 -4.31
CA GLN A 32 12.22 -2.08 -5.24
C GLN A 32 12.26 -0.72 -4.51
N LEU A 33 11.95 -0.71 -3.21
CA LEU A 33 11.91 0.49 -2.37
C LEU A 33 13.10 0.58 -1.42
N ASP A 34 13.51 -0.55 -0.84
CA ASP A 34 14.64 -0.62 0.07
C ASP A 34 15.94 -0.88 -0.72
N GLU A 35 16.63 0.15 -1.20
CA GLU A 35 18.03 0.02 -1.61
C GLU A 35 18.88 -0.30 -0.38
N GLY A 36 19.18 -1.59 -0.14
CA GLY A 36 20.14 -2.03 0.89
C GLY A 36 19.63 -3.01 1.95
N ARG A 37 18.34 -3.37 2.00
CA ARG A 37 17.91 -4.50 2.84
C ARG A 37 18.23 -5.83 2.16
N LYS A 38 19.07 -6.66 2.79
CA LYS A 38 19.34 -8.03 2.36
C LYS A 38 18.02 -8.78 2.21
N GLN A 39 17.76 -9.27 0.99
CA GLN A 39 16.62 -10.13 0.71
C GLN A 39 16.72 -11.38 1.57
N LEU A 40 15.62 -11.79 2.20
CA LEU A 40 15.53 -13.13 2.78
C LEU A 40 15.54 -14.14 1.63
N PRO A 41 16.43 -15.16 1.65
CA PRO A 41 16.50 -16.14 0.58
C PRO A 41 15.16 -16.88 0.42
N GLY A 42 14.63 -16.90 -0.81
CA GLY A 42 13.37 -17.57 -1.16
C GLY A 42 12.12 -16.70 -1.13
N GLY A 43 12.18 -15.46 -0.62
CA GLY A 43 11.04 -14.54 -0.61
C GLY A 43 11.11 -13.54 -1.76
N GLY A 44 10.33 -13.74 -2.83
CA GLY A 44 10.01 -12.64 -3.74
C GLY A 44 9.34 -11.53 -2.92
N GLY A 45 10.08 -10.46 -2.62
CA GLY A 45 9.75 -9.56 -1.51
C GLY A 45 8.29 -9.15 -1.43
N ALA A 46 7.76 -9.15 -0.20
CA ALA A 46 6.34 -8.88 0.07
C ALA A 46 5.85 -7.63 -0.67
N PRO A 47 4.66 -7.68 -1.30
CA PRO A 47 4.12 -6.55 -2.01
C PRO A 47 3.76 -5.43 -1.03
N VAL A 48 3.80 -4.20 -1.52
CA VAL A 48 3.39 -3.00 -0.81
C VAL A 48 2.63 -2.10 -1.76
N ALA A 49 1.77 -1.24 -1.21
CA ALA A 49 1.09 -0.19 -1.96
C ALA A 49 1.79 1.15 -1.70
N ILE A 50 2.26 1.78 -2.77
CA ILE A 50 2.78 3.15 -2.75
C ILE A 50 1.61 4.06 -3.12
N ILE A 51 1.28 4.97 -2.22
CA ILE A 51 0.17 5.92 -2.35
C ILE A 51 0.78 7.30 -2.54
N ARG A 52 0.45 7.96 -3.66
CA ARG A 52 0.93 9.32 -3.94
C ARG A 52 0.46 10.30 -2.85
N GLY A 53 1.20 11.38 -2.62
CA GLY A 53 0.76 12.51 -1.79
C GLY A 53 -0.53 13.15 -2.34
N GLU A 54 -1.28 13.89 -1.52
CA GLU A 54 -2.53 14.53 -1.95
C GLU A 54 -2.30 15.72 -2.86
N ARG A 55 -1.21 16.45 -2.62
CA ARG A 55 -0.76 17.58 -3.42
C ARG A 55 0.65 17.32 -3.93
N GLU A 56 1.02 18.08 -4.94
CA GLU A 56 2.40 18.09 -5.44
C GLU A 56 3.33 18.55 -4.32
N GLY A 57 4.36 17.75 -4.02
CA GLY A 57 5.28 17.99 -2.91
C GLY A 57 4.89 17.32 -1.59
N ASP A 58 3.65 16.83 -1.44
CA ASP A 58 3.27 16.06 -0.24
C ASP A 58 3.99 14.71 -0.21
N PRO A 59 4.47 14.25 0.95
CA PRO A 59 5.07 12.93 1.06
C PRO A 59 4.04 11.85 0.72
N GLY A 60 4.45 10.90 -0.12
CA GLY A 60 3.69 9.68 -0.35
C GLY A 60 3.66 8.79 0.89
N GLN A 61 2.79 7.78 0.87
CA GLN A 61 2.65 6.79 1.95
C GLN A 61 2.93 5.40 1.39
N THR A 62 3.45 4.51 2.23
CA THR A 62 3.59 3.08 1.90
C THR A 62 2.71 2.28 2.84
N ALA A 63 1.80 1.48 2.29
CA ALA A 63 0.95 0.58 3.04
C ALA A 63 1.36 -0.88 2.83
N MET A 64 1.30 -1.66 3.91
CA MET A 64 1.55 -3.10 3.85
C MET A 64 0.39 -3.80 3.14
N LEU A 65 0.73 -4.78 2.31
CA LEU A 65 -0.23 -5.46 1.47
C LEU A 65 0.05 -6.96 1.46
N SER A 66 -1.01 -7.75 1.53
CA SER A 66 -0.98 -9.18 1.22
C SER A 66 -1.95 -9.46 0.08
N ILE A 67 -1.56 -10.34 -0.84
CA ILE A 67 -2.36 -10.75 -2.00
C ILE A 67 -2.33 -12.27 -2.06
N SER A 68 -3.51 -12.87 -2.22
CA SER A 68 -3.64 -14.31 -2.49
C SER A 68 -4.59 -14.53 -3.65
N HIS A 69 -4.42 -15.64 -4.36
CA HIS A 69 -5.34 -16.07 -5.39
C HIS A 69 -5.43 -17.57 -5.47
N ASP A 70 -6.61 -18.05 -5.84
CA ASP A 70 -6.87 -19.45 -6.12
C ASP A 70 -7.95 -19.54 -7.19
N GLY A 71 -7.71 -20.38 -8.20
CA GLY A 71 -8.54 -20.47 -9.40
C GLY A 71 -8.89 -19.09 -9.99
N ASP A 72 -10.20 -18.80 -10.01
CA ASP A 72 -10.78 -17.57 -10.58
C ASP A 72 -10.89 -16.41 -9.59
N TYR A 73 -10.48 -16.59 -8.33
CA TYR A 73 -10.61 -15.59 -7.28
C TYR A 73 -9.26 -15.01 -6.86
N ALA A 74 -9.26 -13.72 -6.55
CA ALA A 74 -8.14 -13.03 -5.92
C ALA A 74 -8.64 -12.20 -4.74
N THR A 75 -7.90 -12.24 -3.64
CA THR A 75 -8.15 -11.42 -2.45
C THR A 75 -6.91 -10.62 -2.10
N ALA A 76 -7.12 -9.47 -1.48
CA ALA A 76 -6.04 -8.66 -0.95
C ALA A 76 -6.44 -8.02 0.38
N VAL A 77 -5.47 -7.90 1.26
CA VAL A 77 -5.62 -7.21 2.55
C VAL A 77 -4.58 -6.09 2.60
N CYS A 78 -5.05 -4.86 2.83
CA CYS A 78 -4.21 -3.69 3.01
C CYS A 78 -4.35 -3.19 4.45
N LEU A 79 -3.22 -2.94 5.11
CA LEU A 79 -3.20 -2.28 6.41
C LEU A 79 -3.08 -0.77 6.17
N GLY A 80 -4.20 -0.06 6.30
CA GLY A 80 -4.24 1.39 6.28
C GLY A 80 -4.03 1.97 7.67
N PHE A 81 -3.51 3.19 7.72
CA PHE A 81 -3.38 3.97 8.95
C PHE A 81 -4.32 5.16 8.84
N VAL A 82 -5.22 5.34 9.81
CA VAL A 82 -5.98 6.59 9.95
C VAL A 82 -5.18 7.48 10.89
N PRO A 83 -4.66 8.63 10.45
CA PRO A 83 -4.07 9.59 11.38
C PRO A 83 -5.17 10.07 12.32
N ASP A 84 -5.03 9.78 13.62
CA ASP A 84 -5.90 10.38 14.64
C ASP A 84 -5.78 11.90 14.52
N GLY A 85 -6.91 12.56 14.29
CA GLY A 85 -6.97 14.01 14.14
C GLY A 85 -6.43 14.67 15.41
N LYS A 86 -5.28 15.33 15.27
CA LYS A 86 -4.38 15.82 16.33
C LYS A 86 -3.48 14.72 16.90
N GLY A 87 -2.22 14.74 16.46
CA GLY A 87 -1.14 14.39 17.36
C GLY A 87 -1.30 15.26 18.61
N ASP A 88 -1.25 14.62 19.77
CA ASP A 88 -1.12 15.29 21.06
C ASP A 88 0.09 16.22 20.97
N ASP A 89 -0.17 17.53 20.85
CA ASP A 89 0.84 18.57 21.01
C ASP A 89 1.20 18.56 22.50
N GLY A 90 2.06 17.60 22.88
CA GLY A 90 2.65 17.48 24.20
C GLY A 90 3.35 18.79 24.55
N LYS A 91 2.61 19.65 25.23
CA LYS A 91 3.05 20.92 25.77
C LYS A 91 3.14 20.81 27.29
#